data_AF-F9YAY1-F1
#
_entry.id   AF-F9YAY1-F1
#
_cell.length_a   1.000
_cell.length_b   1.000
_cell.length_c   1.000
_cell.angle_alpha   90.00
_cell.angle_beta   90.00
_cell.angle_gamma   90.00
#
_symmetry.space_group_name_H-M   'P 1'
#
loop_
_entity.id
_entity.type
_entity.pdbx_description
1 polymer ?
#
loop_
_entity_poly.entity_id
_entity_poly.type
_entity_poly.pdbx_seq_one_letter_code
_entity_poly.pdbx_strand_id
1 'polypeptide(L)' 'MDEVPQQQVLANGERAYQFENGCVVTLEPRRAVLRHESAACALYHRDIALLYASAD' A
#
# COMPACT_ATOMS: atom_id res chain seq x y z
N MET A 1 -4.95 -5.18 -15.72
CA MET A 1 -5.03 -3.79 -15.27
C MET A 1 -3.78 -3.57 -14.45
N ASP A 2 -2.88 -2.72 -14.94
CA ASP A 2 -1.68 -2.35 -14.21
C ASP A 2 -2.04 -1.13 -13.37
N GLU A 3 -2.74 -1.35 -12.26
CA GLU A 3 -3.02 -0.28 -11.31
C GLU A 3 -1.74 0.00 -10.52
N VAL A 4 -1.26 1.24 -10.60
CA VAL A 4 0.01 1.66 -10.02
C VAL A 4 -0.27 2.56 -8.82
N PRO A 5 -0.04 2.11 -7.58
CA PRO A 5 -0.25 2.96 -6.41
C PRO A 5 0.85 4.01 -6.29
N GLN A 6 0.51 5.17 -5.75
CA GLN A 6 1.48 6.15 -5.32
C GLN A 6 2.08 5.73 -3.97
N GLN A 7 3.39 5.50 -3.92
CA GLN A 7 4.10 5.19 -2.68
C GLN A 7 4.51 6.46 -1.93
N GLN A 8 4.29 6.46 -0.62
CA GLN A 8 4.73 7.50 0.31
C GLN A 8 5.33 6.86 1.58
N VAL A 9 6.44 7.40 2.07
CA VAL A 9 6.96 7.07 3.40
C VAL A 9 6.38 8.04 4.42
N LEU A 10 5.70 7.52 5.44
CA LEU A 10 5.11 8.30 6.52
C LEU A 10 6.16 8.72 7.55
N ALA A 11 5.83 9.69 8.39
CA ALA A 11 6.76 10.23 9.40
C ALA A 11 7.25 9.17 10.42
N ASN A 12 6.48 8.11 10.64
CA ASN A 12 6.82 6.97 11.49
C ASN A 12 7.64 5.89 10.75
N GLY A 13 7.98 6.12 9.47
CA GLY A 13 8.70 5.19 8.61
C GLY A 13 7.83 4.13 7.92
N GLU A 14 6.53 4.07 8.22
CA GLU A 14 5.62 3.16 7.50
C GLU A 14 5.52 3.55 6.03
N ARG A 15 5.21 2.56 5.18
CA ARG A 15 5.06 2.76 3.74
C ARG A 15 3.58 2.74 3.39
N ALA A 16 3.07 3.86 2.90
CA ALA A 16 1.70 4.00 2.41
C ALA A 16 1.66 3.87 0.89
N TYR A 17 0.65 3.15 0.40
CA TYR A 17 0.36 2.93 -1.02
C TYR A 17 -1.05 3.43 -1.29
N GLN A 18 -1.16 4.52 -2.05
CA GLN A 18 -2.43 5.18 -2.34
C GLN A 18 -2.90 4.86 -3.77
N PHE A 19 -4.16 4.46 -3.88
CA PHE A 19 -4.83 4.08 -5.12
C PHE A 19 -5.79 5.18 -5.58
N GLU A 20 -6.17 5.17 -6.87
CA GLU A 20 -6.99 6.22 -7.48
C GLU A 20 -8.37 6.35 -6.83
N ASN A 21 -8.94 5.23 -6.38
CA ASN A 21 -10.26 5.21 -5.73
C ASN A 21 -10.24 5.72 -4.27
N GLY A 22 -9.10 6.23 -3.80
CA GLY A 22 -8.91 6.70 -2.42
C GLY A 22 -8.54 5.60 -1.42
N CYS A 23 -8.33 4.36 -1.87
CA CYS A 23 -7.78 3.32 -1.01
C CYS A 23 -6.36 3.68 -0.59
N VAL A 24 -6.07 3.49 0.70
CA VAL A 24 -4.72 3.58 1.26
C VAL A 24 -4.39 2.26 1.95
N VAL A 25 -3.30 1.64 1.52
CA VAL A 25 -2.71 0.47 2.16
C VAL A 25 -1.42 0.90 2.86
N THR A 26 -1.34 0.71 4.17
CA THR A 26 -0.15 1.02 4.95
C THR A 26 0.55 -0.26 5.36
N LEU A 27 1.85 -0.35 5.08
CA LEU A 27 2.72 -1.47 5.40
C LEU A 27 3.81 -1.06 6.40
N GLU A 28 4.40 -2.07 7.05
CA GLU A 28 5.55 -1.87 7.92
C GLU A 28 6.75 -1.24 7.19
N PRO A 29 7.62 -0.50 7.92
CA PRO A 29 8.77 0.19 7.34
C PRO A 29 9.72 -0.71 6.55
N ARG A 30 10.01 -1.90 7.07
CA ARG A 30 11.06 -2.80 6.56
C ARG A 30 10.54 -4.13 6.04
N ARG A 31 9.25 -4.39 6.18
CA ARG A 31 8.61 -5.66 5.82
C ARG A 31 7.34 -5.38 5.04
N ALA A 32 7.02 -6.24 4.09
CA ALA A 32 5.73 -6.21 3.39
C ALA A 32 4.64 -6.83 4.28
N VAL A 33 4.42 -6.25 5.46
CA VAL A 33 3.39 -6.68 6.42
C VAL A 33 2.35 -5.58 6.51
N LEU A 34 1.09 -5.96 6.29
CA LEU A 34 -0.05 -5.04 6.35
C LEU A 34 -0.21 -4.49 7.77
N ARG A 35 -0.32 -3.16 7.88
CA ARG A 35 -0.65 -2.44 9.11
C ARG A 35 -2.08 -1.93 9.10
N HIS A 36 -2.50 -1.36 7.98
CA HIS A 36 -3.81 -0.78 7.83
C HIS A 36 -4.28 -0.82 6.37
N GLU A 37 -5.58 -0.99 6.17
CA GLU A 37 -6.26 -0.74 4.90
C GLU A 37 -7.48 0.14 5.15
N SER A 38 -7.66 1.14 4.29
CA SER A 38 -8.84 2.01 4.35
C SER A 38 -10.09 1.28 3.84
N ALA A 39 -11.28 1.77 4.23
CA ALA A 39 -12.56 1.19 3.79
C ALA A 39 -12.81 1.23 2.27
N ALA A 40 -12.12 2.10 1.53
CA ALA A 40 -12.24 2.21 0.07
C ALA A 40 -11.47 1.11 -0.68
N CYS A 41 -10.75 0.23 0.01
CA CYS A 41 -9.92 -0.78 -0.64
C CYS A 41 -10.75 -1.90 -1.26
N ALA A 42 -10.49 -2.15 -2.54
CA ALA A 42 -10.91 -3.38 -3.19
C ALA A 42 -10.05 -4.55 -2.70
N LEU A 43 -10.57 -5.77 -2.78
CA LEU A 43 -9.89 -6.99 -2.31
C LEU A 43 -8.46 -7.14 -2.87
N TYR A 44 -8.22 -6.66 -4.09
CA TYR A 44 -6.95 -6.82 -4.79
C TYR A 44 -5.93 -5.69 -4.54
N HIS A 45 -6.32 -4.55 -3.96
CA HIS A 45 -5.38 -3.43 -3.72
C HIS A 45 -4.28 -3.80 -2.73
N ARG A 46 -4.62 -4.59 -1.72
CA ARG A 46 -3.63 -5.11 -0.77
C ARG A 46 -2.55 -5.93 -1.49
N ASP A 47 -2.94 -6.82 -2.40
CA ASP A 47 -2.00 -7.69 -3.11
C ASP A 47 -1.09 -6.86 -4.01
N ILE A 48 -1.63 -5.85 -4.71
CA ILE A 48 -0.82 -4.91 -5.49
C ILE A 48 0.19 -4.18 -4.59
N ALA A 49 -0.24 -3.61 -3.46
CA ALA A 49 0.66 -2.92 -2.55
C ALA A 49 1.79 -3.84 -2.03
N LEU A 50 1.47 -5.11 -1.72
CA LEU A 50 2.46 -6.10 -1.30
C LEU A 50 3.47 -6.44 -2.41
N LEU A 51 3.02 -6.52 -3.67
CA LEU A 51 3.89 -6.74 -4.82
C LEU A 51 4.88 -5.59 -4.99
N TYR A 52 4.41 -4.34 -4.96
CA TYR A 52 5.28 -3.16 -5.05
C TYR A 52 6.26 -3.08 -3.87
N ALA A 53 5.79 -3.36 -2.66
CA ALA A 53 6.64 -3.33 -1.47
C ALA A 53 7.72 -4.41 -1.40
N SER A 54 7.61 -5.45 -2.24
CA SER A 54 8.56 -6.57 -2.34
C SER A 54 9.55 -6.40 -3.50
N ALA A 55 9.28 -5.49 -4.43
CA ALA A 55 10.14 -5.16 -5.55
C ALA A 55 11.16 -4.03 -5.24
N ASP A 56 10.97 -3.35 -4.09
CA ASP A 56 11.79 -2.25 -3.56
C ASP A 56 13.00 -2.77 -2.75
#